data_AF-A0A820RE01-F1
#
_entry.id   AF-A0A820RE01-F1
#
_cell.length_a   1.000
_cell.length_b   1.000
_cell.length_c   1.000
_cell.angle_alpha   90.00
_cell.angle_beta   90.00
_cell.angle_gamma   90.00
#
_symmetry.space_group_name_H-M   'P 1'
#
loop_
_entity.id
_entity.type
_entity.pdbx_description
1 polymer ?
#
loop_
_entity_poly.entity_id
_entity_poly.type
_entity_poly.pdbx_seq_one_letter_code
_entity_poly.pdbx_strand_id
1 'polypeptide(L)'
;IPRQFNPVTRYFIWNKVKTNYFDYQIKTYWLDADEPEKSQPELQWWYDRHDVEIAMVWAREHQRTFWDGLREEKEEEEIIMLSRQAWIGSHRMNVAVWSGDIDSSWEELLKQIKVAQNVALSAIYWWTTDIGGYRHDDLDDNQFQELILR
;
A
#
# COMPACT_ATOMS: atom_id res chain seq x y z
N ILE A 1 -6.79 1.65 14.23
CA ILE A 1 -6.17 0.73 13.24
C ILE A 1 -6.83 -0.65 13.39
N PRO A 2 -7.52 -1.19 12.36
CA PRO A 2 -8.25 -2.46 12.46
C PRO A 2 -7.32 -3.67 12.59
N ARG A 3 -7.55 -4.59 13.53
CA ARG A 3 -6.67 -5.74 13.81
C ARG A 3 -6.69 -6.80 12.69
N GLN A 4 -5.90 -6.61 11.62
CA GLN A 4 -5.91 -7.46 10.41
C GLN A 4 -5.48 -8.91 10.65
N PHE A 5 -4.73 -9.20 11.71
CA PHE A 5 -4.38 -10.59 12.08
C PHE A 5 -5.59 -11.43 12.48
N ASN A 6 -6.69 -10.81 12.94
CA ASN A 6 -7.93 -11.50 13.28
C ASN A 6 -8.75 -11.77 12.00
N PRO A 7 -9.02 -13.04 11.64
CA PRO A 7 -9.83 -13.38 10.46
C PRO A 7 -11.23 -12.76 10.47
N VAL A 8 -11.86 -12.62 11.65
CA VAL A 8 -13.18 -11.99 11.79
C VAL A 8 -13.11 -10.51 11.42
N THR A 9 -12.04 -9.82 11.80
CA THR A 9 -11.80 -8.42 11.40
C THR A 9 -11.64 -8.31 9.90
N ARG A 10 -10.84 -9.19 9.27
CA ARG A 10 -10.65 -9.18 7.82
C ARG A 10 -11.97 -9.38 7.08
N TYR A 11 -12.74 -10.39 7.47
CA TYR A 11 -14.06 -10.65 6.90
C TYR A 11 -15.01 -9.45 7.07
N PHE A 12 -15.02 -8.83 8.24
CA PHE A 12 -15.83 -7.63 8.48
C PHE A 12 -15.44 -6.48 7.55
N ILE A 13 -14.14 -6.20 7.41
CA ILE A 13 -13.63 -5.13 6.54
C ILE A 13 -13.97 -5.41 5.08
N TRP A 14 -13.68 -6.62 4.59
CA TRP A 14 -13.99 -7.00 3.22
C TRP A 14 -15.49 -6.86 2.93
N ASN A 15 -16.38 -7.32 3.81
CA ASN A 15 -17.82 -7.15 3.58
C ASN A 15 -18.26 -5.68 3.52
N LYS A 16 -17.63 -4.81 4.32
CA LYS A 16 -17.88 -3.36 4.21
C LYS A 16 -17.38 -2.82 2.87
N VAL A 17 -16.20 -3.23 2.43
CA VAL A 17 -15.67 -2.84 1.11
C VAL A 17 -16.59 -3.35 0.00
N LYS A 18 -16.97 -4.62 0.05
CA LYS A 18 -17.81 -5.27 -0.95
C LYS A 18 -19.14 -4.56 -1.13
N THR A 19 -19.87 -4.36 -0.03
CA THR A 19 -21.21 -3.77 -0.03
C THR A 19 -21.21 -2.30 -0.51
N ASN A 20 -20.10 -1.57 -0.32
CA ASN A 20 -20.04 -0.14 -0.61
C ASN A 20 -19.23 0.22 -1.86
N TYR A 21 -18.41 -0.70 -2.39
CA TYR A 21 -17.52 -0.45 -3.52
C TYR A 21 -17.62 -1.55 -4.58
N PHE A 22 -17.30 -2.79 -4.22
CA PHE A 22 -17.24 -3.91 -5.18
C PHE A 22 -18.59 -4.14 -5.89
N ASP A 23 -19.69 -4.16 -5.12
CA ASP A 23 -21.04 -4.37 -5.66
C ASP A 23 -21.45 -3.23 -6.61
N TYR A 24 -20.81 -2.06 -6.50
CA TYR A 24 -20.93 -0.92 -7.41
C TYR A 24 -19.87 -0.88 -8.51
N GLN A 25 -19.16 -1.99 -8.75
CA GLN A 25 -18.12 -2.14 -9.78
C GLN A 25 -16.85 -1.29 -9.55
N ILE A 26 -16.64 -0.77 -8.33
CA ILE A 26 -15.35 -0.18 -7.94
C ILE A 26 -14.43 -1.34 -7.53
N LYS A 27 -13.55 -1.72 -8.45
CA LYS A 27 -12.81 -2.98 -8.39
C LYS A 27 -11.33 -2.85 -8.02
N THR A 28 -10.75 -1.65 -8.05
CA THR A 28 -9.37 -1.41 -7.61
C THR A 28 -9.36 -0.65 -6.29
N TYR A 29 -8.43 -1.03 -5.40
CA TYR A 29 -8.37 -0.51 -4.04
C TYR A 29 -7.02 0.14 -3.75
N TRP A 30 -7.10 1.35 -3.19
CA TRP A 30 -5.96 2.06 -2.62
C TRP A 30 -5.88 1.75 -1.13
N LEU A 31 -4.91 0.92 -0.76
CA LEU A 31 -4.62 0.47 0.60
C LEU A 31 -3.63 1.44 1.26
N ASP A 32 -4.09 2.65 1.50
CA ASP A 32 -3.28 3.70 2.11
C ASP A 32 -3.07 3.52 3.62
N ALA A 33 -2.00 4.13 4.13
CA ALA A 33 -1.58 4.08 5.52
C ALA A 33 -1.51 2.66 6.10
N ASP A 34 -0.98 1.72 5.31
CA ASP A 34 -0.90 0.31 5.65
C ASP A 34 0.44 -0.13 6.25
N GLU A 35 1.28 0.82 6.70
CA GLU A 35 2.46 0.55 7.52
C GLU A 35 2.14 -0.05 8.89
N PRO A 36 1.20 0.48 9.71
CA PRO A 36 0.30 1.65 9.54
C PRO A 36 0.82 2.98 10.14
N GLU A 37 0.60 4.10 9.44
CA GLU A 37 1.18 5.45 9.66
C GLU A 37 0.99 6.09 11.05
N LYS A 38 0.07 5.58 11.86
CA LYS A 38 -0.19 6.05 13.24
C LYS A 38 -0.03 4.94 14.27
N SER A 39 0.75 3.92 13.95
CA SER A 39 1.14 2.93 14.93
C SER A 39 1.99 3.58 16.02
N GLN A 40 1.84 3.09 17.26
CA GLN A 40 2.71 3.44 18.38
C GLN A 40 3.55 2.20 18.65
N PRO A 41 4.75 2.10 18.06
CA PRO A 41 5.61 0.93 18.22
C PRO A 41 5.81 0.62 19.70
N GLU A 42 5.88 -0.66 20.02
CA GLU A 42 6.06 -1.19 21.37
C GLU A 42 4.86 -1.00 22.32
N LEU A 43 3.75 -0.46 21.83
CA LEU A 43 2.55 -0.21 22.64
C LEU A 43 1.31 -0.91 22.09
N GLN A 44 1.47 -1.74 21.04
CA GLN A 44 0.34 -2.38 20.37
C GLN A 44 0.36 -3.90 20.47
N TRP A 45 -0.84 -4.45 20.68
CA TRP A 45 -1.11 -5.87 20.69
C TRP A 45 -2.09 -6.20 19.55
N TRP A 46 -1.69 -7.12 18.68
CA TRP A 46 -2.53 -7.62 17.61
C TRP A 46 -2.63 -9.13 17.71
N TYR A 47 -3.85 -9.62 17.92
CA TYR A 47 -4.16 -11.05 17.96
C TYR A 47 -3.22 -11.84 18.92
N ASP A 48 -3.17 -11.37 20.17
CA ASP A 48 -2.37 -11.93 21.28
C ASP A 48 -0.85 -11.93 21.05
N ARG A 49 -0.37 -11.14 20.09
CA ARG A 49 1.04 -10.92 19.82
C ARG A 49 1.36 -9.44 19.92
N HIS A 50 2.52 -9.15 20.47
CA HIS A 50 3.01 -7.78 20.57
C HIS A 50 3.55 -7.32 19.21
N ASP A 51 3.35 -6.04 18.87
CA ASP A 51 3.80 -5.45 17.61
C ASP A 51 5.30 -5.64 17.32
N VAL A 52 6.16 -5.63 18.34
CA VAL A 52 7.60 -5.93 18.21
C VAL A 52 7.90 -7.28 17.56
N GLU A 53 6.96 -8.23 17.62
CA GLU A 53 7.12 -9.55 17.02
C GLU A 53 6.57 -9.64 15.59
N ILE A 54 5.59 -8.80 15.25
CA ILE A 54 4.76 -9.00 14.04
C ILE A 54 4.47 -7.72 13.23
N ALA A 55 5.02 -6.56 13.60
CA ALA A 55 4.81 -5.24 12.94
C ALA A 55 5.04 -5.30 11.45
N MET A 56 6.15 -5.87 11.03
CA MET A 56 6.51 -5.91 9.61
C MET A 56 5.54 -6.76 8.77
N VAL A 57 4.80 -7.67 9.40
CA VAL A 57 3.82 -8.53 8.74
C VAL A 57 2.48 -7.82 8.51
N TRP A 58 2.25 -6.68 9.17
CA TRP A 58 0.99 -5.95 9.14
C TRP A 58 0.50 -5.64 7.73
N ALA A 59 1.33 -5.00 6.90
CA ALA A 59 0.97 -4.60 5.54
C ALA A 59 0.49 -5.80 4.72
N ARG A 60 1.18 -6.95 4.84
CA ARG A 60 0.78 -8.19 4.16
C ARG A 60 -0.58 -8.69 4.62
N GLU A 61 -0.90 -8.65 5.91
CA GLU A 61 -2.23 -9.08 6.37
C GLU A 61 -3.32 -8.10 5.97
N HIS A 62 -3.00 -6.81 5.83
CA HIS A 62 -3.93 -5.84 5.26
C HIS A 62 -4.24 -6.13 3.78
N GLN A 63 -3.20 -6.37 2.96
CA GLN A 63 -3.34 -6.79 1.57
C GLN A 63 -4.12 -8.10 1.46
N ARG A 64 -3.84 -9.06 2.36
CA ARG A 64 -4.54 -10.34 2.41
C ARG A 64 -6.03 -10.20 2.65
N THR A 65 -6.48 -9.21 3.44
CA THR A 65 -7.90 -8.93 3.65
C THR A 65 -8.66 -8.74 2.34
N PHE A 66 -8.09 -7.99 1.41
CA PHE A 66 -8.70 -7.72 0.12
C PHE A 66 -8.46 -8.88 -0.86
N TRP A 67 -7.26 -9.46 -0.87
CA TRP A 67 -6.94 -10.62 -1.71
C TRP A 67 -7.85 -11.81 -1.45
N ASP A 68 -8.03 -12.22 -0.18
CA ASP A 68 -8.89 -13.35 0.17
C ASP A 68 -10.35 -13.05 -0.26
N GLY A 69 -10.82 -11.81 -0.08
CA GLY A 69 -12.13 -11.37 -0.53
C GLY A 69 -12.30 -11.41 -2.06
N LEU A 70 -11.32 -10.94 -2.81
CA LEU A 70 -11.32 -10.99 -4.27
C LEU A 70 -11.34 -12.42 -4.80
N ARG A 71 -10.65 -13.35 -4.12
CA ARG A 71 -10.67 -14.79 -4.45
C ARG A 71 -12.02 -15.43 -4.20
N GLU A 72 -12.74 -15.02 -3.16
CA GLU A 72 -14.11 -15.49 -2.91
C GLU A 72 -15.05 -15.07 -4.05
N GLU A 73 -14.83 -13.89 -4.62
CA GLU A 73 -15.59 -13.38 -5.77
C GLU A 73 -15.04 -13.82 -7.14
N LYS A 74 -13.91 -14.54 -7.17
CA LYS A 74 -13.20 -15.02 -8.38
C LYS A 74 -12.73 -13.92 -9.32
N GLU A 75 -12.30 -12.80 -8.76
CA GLU A 75 -11.85 -11.61 -9.50
C GLU A 75 -10.39 -11.26 -9.17
N GLU A 76 -9.67 -12.17 -8.51
CA GLU A 76 -8.30 -11.95 -8.07
C GLU A 76 -7.32 -11.77 -9.24
N GLU A 77 -7.59 -12.37 -10.40
CA GLU A 77 -6.70 -12.33 -11.57
C GLU A 77 -6.78 -11.00 -12.33
N GLU A 78 -7.91 -10.30 -12.25
CA GLU A 78 -8.19 -9.07 -13.03
C GLU A 78 -7.90 -7.79 -12.24
N ILE A 79 -7.77 -7.89 -10.92
CA ILE A 79 -7.71 -6.73 -10.03
C ILE A 79 -6.30 -6.55 -9.46
N ILE A 80 -5.80 -5.33 -9.63
CA ILE A 80 -4.59 -4.84 -8.97
C ILE A 80 -4.99 -3.92 -7.82
N MET A 81 -4.29 -4.04 -6.69
CA MET A 81 -4.39 -3.15 -5.54
C MET A 81 -3.16 -2.25 -5.47
N LEU A 82 -3.32 -1.04 -4.92
CA LEU A 82 -2.22 -0.11 -4.67
C LEU A 82 -1.95 -0.04 -3.17
N SER A 83 -0.72 -0.31 -2.71
CA SER A 83 -0.35 -0.41 -1.28
C SER A 83 0.93 0.39 -0.98
N ARG A 84 1.00 1.07 0.17
CA ARG A 84 2.14 1.96 0.47
C ARG A 84 3.33 1.19 1.02
N GLN A 85 3.07 -0.02 1.53
CA GLN A 85 4.09 -0.88 2.12
C GLN A 85 3.97 -2.33 1.61
N ALA A 86 5.04 -3.10 1.70
CA ALA A 86 5.01 -4.52 1.40
C ALA A 86 5.89 -5.34 2.34
N TRP A 87 5.65 -6.64 2.36
CA TRP A 87 6.46 -7.61 3.09
C TRP A 87 6.66 -8.89 2.27
N ILE A 88 7.45 -9.82 2.79
CA ILE A 88 7.60 -11.15 2.19
C ILE A 88 6.22 -11.80 2.03
N GLY A 89 5.88 -12.09 0.77
CA GLY A 89 4.59 -12.67 0.37
C GLY A 89 3.64 -11.69 -0.33
N SER A 90 3.85 -10.37 -0.24
CA SER A 90 3.01 -9.35 -0.89
C SER A 90 2.93 -9.52 -2.41
N HIS A 91 4.03 -9.93 -3.06
CA HIS A 91 4.09 -10.19 -4.51
C HIS A 91 3.12 -11.27 -5.01
N ARG A 92 2.48 -12.04 -4.11
CA ARG A 92 1.52 -13.10 -4.47
C ARG A 92 0.07 -12.63 -4.53
N MET A 93 -0.20 -11.36 -4.22
CA MET A 93 -1.55 -10.85 -3.98
C MET A 93 -1.94 -9.71 -4.93
N ASN A 94 -1.34 -9.64 -6.12
CA ASN A 94 -1.61 -8.60 -7.11
C ASN A 94 -1.56 -7.16 -6.53
N VAL A 95 -0.49 -6.87 -5.80
CA VAL A 95 -0.27 -5.57 -5.17
C VAL A 95 0.81 -4.80 -5.91
N ALA A 96 0.46 -3.62 -6.41
CA ALA A 96 1.39 -2.57 -6.79
C ALA A 96 1.79 -1.75 -5.56
N VAL A 97 3.07 -1.49 -5.39
CA VAL A 97 3.62 -0.72 -4.28
C VAL A 97 4.03 0.67 -4.76
N TRP A 98 3.70 1.73 -4.03
CA TRP A 98 4.23 3.07 -4.32
C TRP A 98 5.14 3.59 -3.21
N SER A 99 6.00 4.56 -3.55
CA SER A 99 7.02 5.09 -2.63
C SER A 99 6.49 5.97 -1.49
N GLY A 100 5.18 6.18 -1.41
CA GLY A 100 4.55 7.00 -0.40
C GLY A 100 4.82 8.50 -0.52
N ASP A 101 4.57 9.19 0.58
CA ASP A 101 4.59 10.62 0.71
C ASP A 101 6.04 11.17 0.66
N ILE A 102 6.59 11.32 -0.54
CA ILE A 102 7.93 11.92 -0.76
C ILE A 102 7.81 13.40 -1.11
N ASP A 103 8.88 14.16 -0.88
CA ASP A 103 8.92 15.57 -1.25
C ASP A 103 9.08 15.73 -2.77
N SER A 104 8.47 16.77 -3.34
CA SER A 104 8.63 17.09 -4.75
C SER A 104 9.95 17.80 -4.99
N SER A 105 11.02 17.02 -5.19
CA SER A 105 12.36 17.56 -5.42
C SER A 105 13.17 16.72 -6.39
N TRP A 106 14.16 17.35 -7.00
CA TRP A 106 15.15 16.66 -7.84
C TRP A 106 15.93 15.58 -7.08
N GLU A 107 16.18 15.79 -5.79
CA GLU A 107 16.85 14.82 -4.93
C GLU A 107 16.00 13.55 -4.77
N GLU A 108 14.72 13.71 -4.45
CA GLU A 108 13.80 12.57 -4.30
C GLU A 108 13.58 11.86 -5.63
N LEU A 109 13.43 12.57 -6.76
CA LEU A 109 13.37 11.96 -8.08
C LEU A 109 14.56 11.02 -8.35
N LEU A 110 15.79 11.49 -8.10
CA LEU A 110 16.99 10.67 -8.28
C LEU A 110 17.08 9.51 -7.29
N LYS A 111 16.59 9.69 -6.06
CA LYS A 111 16.54 8.65 -5.03
C LYS A 111 15.56 7.54 -5.41
N GLN A 112 14.42 7.87 -6.00
CA GLN A 112 13.42 6.89 -6.41
C GLN A 112 13.93 5.89 -7.46
N ILE A 113 14.90 6.28 -8.31
CA ILE A 113 15.57 5.34 -9.24
C ILE A 113 16.25 4.19 -8.47
N LYS A 114 16.94 4.52 -7.36
CA LYS A 114 17.62 3.52 -6.53
C LYS A 114 16.60 2.70 -5.72
N VAL A 115 15.54 3.33 -5.23
CA VAL A 115 14.45 2.64 -4.52
C VAL A 115 13.83 1.59 -5.45
N ALA A 116 13.45 1.97 -6.67
CA ALA A 116 12.86 1.08 -7.68
C ALA A 116 13.71 -0.18 -7.91
N GLN A 117 15.02 -0.01 -8.08
CA GLN A 117 15.96 -1.11 -8.30
C GLN A 117 16.01 -2.07 -7.11
N ASN A 118 16.04 -1.55 -5.88
CA ASN A 118 16.05 -2.38 -4.67
C ASN A 118 14.71 -3.09 -4.43
N VAL A 119 13.59 -2.44 -4.75
CA VAL A 119 12.25 -3.04 -4.69
C VAL A 119 12.14 -4.19 -5.70
N ALA A 120 12.64 -4.00 -6.93
CA ALA A 120 12.70 -5.05 -7.93
C ALA A 120 13.59 -6.24 -7.49
N LEU A 121 14.76 -5.97 -6.90
CA LEU A 121 15.63 -7.01 -6.32
C LEU A 121 14.97 -7.75 -5.14
N SER A 122 14.01 -7.11 -4.46
CA SER A 122 13.18 -7.71 -3.42
C SER A 122 11.98 -8.49 -3.96
N ALA A 123 11.93 -8.74 -5.27
CA ALA A 123 10.88 -9.47 -6.00
C ALA A 123 9.49 -8.81 -5.93
N ILE A 124 9.44 -7.49 -5.78
CA ILE A 124 8.23 -6.69 -5.93
C ILE A 124 8.32 -5.99 -7.29
N TYR A 125 7.62 -6.53 -8.28
CA TYR A 125 7.74 -6.06 -9.67
C TYR A 125 6.72 -5.00 -10.05
N TRP A 126 5.61 -4.93 -9.32
CA TRP A 126 4.64 -3.85 -9.47
C TRP A 126 5.01 -2.76 -8.50
N TRP A 127 5.76 -1.78 -8.99
CA TRP A 127 6.21 -0.64 -8.22
C TRP A 127 6.00 0.65 -9.01
N THR A 128 5.65 1.73 -8.32
CA THR A 128 5.40 3.04 -8.93
C THR A 128 5.69 4.20 -7.97
N THR A 129 5.50 5.43 -8.42
CA THR A 129 5.69 6.67 -7.65
C THR A 129 4.58 7.65 -7.99
N ASP A 130 4.36 8.62 -7.11
CA ASP A 130 3.61 9.82 -7.47
C ASP A 130 4.45 10.66 -8.43
N ILE A 131 3.92 10.94 -9.63
CA ILE A 131 4.61 11.75 -10.64
C ILE A 131 4.78 13.17 -10.09
N GLY A 132 6.04 13.63 -10.00
CA GLY A 132 6.38 14.92 -9.38
C GLY A 132 6.51 14.89 -7.86
N GLY A 133 6.30 13.75 -7.19
CA GLY A 133 6.30 13.66 -5.72
C GLY A 133 4.97 14.07 -5.08
N TYR A 134 4.87 13.96 -3.76
CA TYR A 134 3.63 14.18 -3.00
C TYR A 134 3.59 15.54 -2.29
N ARG A 135 4.70 15.98 -1.68
CA ARG A 135 4.73 17.20 -0.86
C ARG A 135 5.24 18.41 -1.63
N HIS A 136 4.37 19.04 -2.40
CA HIS A 136 4.50 20.40 -2.93
C HIS A 136 3.17 20.85 -3.53
N ASP A 137 2.80 22.12 -3.32
CA ASP A 137 1.47 22.64 -3.65
C ASP A 137 1.48 23.90 -4.55
N ASP A 138 2.66 24.42 -4.92
CA ASP A 138 2.77 25.57 -5.82
C ASP A 138 2.87 25.15 -7.30
N LEU A 139 1.73 25.20 -7.99
CA LEU A 139 1.66 24.86 -9.42
C LEU A 139 2.28 25.94 -10.34
N ASP A 140 2.53 27.15 -9.83
CA ASP A 140 3.12 28.26 -10.60
C ASP A 140 4.64 28.31 -10.48
N ASP A 141 5.26 27.45 -9.65
CA ASP A 141 6.71 27.31 -9.58
C ASP A 141 7.27 26.67 -10.85
N ASN A 142 8.01 27.47 -11.63
CA ASN A 142 8.68 27.01 -12.85
C ASN A 142 9.63 25.82 -12.60
N GLN A 143 10.26 25.72 -11.42
CA GLN A 143 11.13 24.59 -11.09
C GLN A 143 10.33 23.30 -10.87
N PHE A 144 9.17 23.40 -10.21
CA PHE A 144 8.27 22.27 -10.02
C PHE A 144 7.63 21.82 -11.34
N GLN A 145 7.24 22.77 -12.19
CA GLN A 145 6.77 22.47 -13.54
C GLN A 145 7.83 21.73 -14.36
N GLU A 146 9.11 22.14 -14.27
CA GLU A 146 10.19 21.39 -14.92
C GLU A 146 10.35 19.99 -14.30
N LEU A 147 10.26 19.86 -12.98
CA LEU A 147 10.37 18.57 -12.29
C LEU A 147 9.29 17.57 -12.76
N ILE A 148 8.02 17.97 -12.82
CA ILE A 148 6.91 17.10 -13.27
C ILE A 148 7.12 16.59 -14.71
N LEU A 149 7.77 17.39 -15.56
CA LEU A 149 8.01 17.04 -16.96
C LEU A 149 9.15 16.02 -17.15
N ARG A 150 9.97 15.75 -16.13
CA ARG A 150 11.07 14.77 -16.19
C ARG A 150 10.65 13.41 -15.67
#